data_AF-A0A7S2GD62-F1
#
_entry.id   AF-A0A7S2GD62-F1
#
_cell.length_a   1.000
_cell.length_b   1.000
_cell.length_c   1.000
_cell.angle_alpha   90.00
_cell.angle_beta   90.00
_cell.angle_gamma   90.00
#
_symmetry.space_group_name_H-M   'P 1'
#
loop_
_entity.id
_entity.type
_entity.pdbx_description
1 polymer ?
#
loop_
_entity_poly.entity_id
_entity_poly.type
_entity_poly.pdbx_seq_one_letter_code
_entity_poly.pdbx_strand_id
1 'polypeptide(L)'
;REAGRSVEELMNVNFPLSDLRYAGFSAQELQEMGFGAEELRAAGASLSELTGAGASVADLKAAGISAIGLKAEGVTLTEMKAVGYKVKELKAAGFTPHELHSVGFEAYELTSVGFTARELKE
;
A
#
# COMPACT_ATOMS: atom_id res chain seq x y z
N ARG A 1 26.16 -17.39 -22.60
CA ARG A 1 25.44 -16.58 -21.58
C ARG A 1 24.01 -16.49 -22.06
N GLU A 2 23.22 -17.53 -21.80
CA GLU A 2 21.80 -17.59 -22.19
C GLU A 2 21.01 -17.65 -20.90
N ALA A 3 20.55 -16.50 -20.44
CA ALA A 3 19.51 -16.39 -19.42
C ALA A 3 18.35 -15.64 -20.07
N GLY A 4 17.82 -16.22 -21.15
CA GLY A 4 16.58 -15.81 -21.80
C GLY A 4 15.43 -16.74 -21.38
N ARG A 5 15.36 -17.12 -20.10
CA ARG A 5 14.16 -17.80 -19.60
C ARG A 5 13.08 -16.73 -19.46
N SER A 6 12.11 -16.76 -20.37
CA SER A 6 10.95 -15.89 -20.34
C SER A 6 10.29 -15.98 -18.96
N VAL A 7 9.83 -14.83 -18.47
CA VAL A 7 9.01 -14.65 -17.26
C VAL A 7 7.92 -15.72 -17.13
N GLU A 8 7.34 -16.10 -18.27
CA GLU A 8 6.31 -17.12 -18.42
C GLU A 8 6.76 -18.52 -17.98
N GLU A 9 8.02 -18.89 -18.24
CA GLU A 9 8.61 -20.14 -17.75
C GLU A 9 8.81 -20.08 -16.23
N LEU A 10 9.22 -18.93 -15.68
CA LEU A 10 9.35 -18.72 -14.23
C LEU A 10 8.00 -18.73 -13.49
N MET A 11 6.90 -18.42 -14.17
CA MET A 11 5.54 -18.58 -13.62
C MET A 11 5.05 -20.04 -13.68
N ASN A 12 5.55 -20.85 -14.62
CA ASN A 12 5.12 -22.24 -14.81
C ASN A 12 5.87 -23.24 -13.90
N VAL A 13 7.10 -22.93 -13.52
CA VAL A 13 7.78 -23.60 -12.40
C VAL A 13 7.50 -22.77 -11.16
N ASN A 14 6.94 -23.38 -10.13
CA ASN A 14 6.59 -22.80 -8.82
C ASN A 14 7.81 -22.20 -8.08
N PHE A 15 8.51 -21.23 -8.68
CA PHE A 15 9.62 -20.50 -8.10
C PHE A 15 9.04 -19.50 -7.10
N PRO A 16 9.44 -19.57 -5.83
CA PRO A 16 9.02 -18.57 -4.86
C PRO A 16 9.60 -17.22 -5.27
N LEU A 17 8.80 -16.15 -5.23
CA LEU A 17 9.27 -14.80 -5.50
C LEU A 17 10.49 -14.40 -4.67
N SER A 18 10.63 -14.98 -3.49
CA SER A 18 11.82 -14.86 -2.64
C SER A 18 13.10 -15.25 -3.39
N ASP A 19 13.11 -16.34 -4.17
CA ASP A 19 14.26 -16.78 -4.96
C ASP A 19 14.59 -15.80 -6.09
N LEU A 20 13.57 -15.20 -6.73
CA LEU A 20 13.80 -14.17 -7.74
C LEU A 20 14.44 -12.92 -7.14
N ARG A 21 13.98 -12.50 -5.95
CA ARG A 21 14.63 -11.39 -5.23
C ARG A 21 16.05 -11.74 -4.81
N TYR A 22 16.32 -12.98 -4.39
CA TYR A 22 17.68 -13.46 -4.13
C TYR A 22 18.56 -13.50 -5.38
N ALA A 23 17.98 -13.77 -6.55
CA ALA A 23 18.66 -13.72 -7.83
C ALA A 23 18.98 -12.28 -8.31
N GLY A 24 18.50 -11.27 -7.57
CA GLY A 24 18.81 -9.85 -7.81
C GLY A 24 17.74 -9.08 -8.58
N PHE A 25 16.55 -9.67 -8.81
CA PHE A 25 15.44 -8.95 -9.42
C PHE A 25 14.86 -7.91 -8.46
N SER A 26 14.66 -6.70 -8.97
CA SER A 26 14.00 -5.61 -8.25
C SER A 26 12.49 -5.79 -8.19
N ALA A 27 11.83 -5.14 -7.22
CA ALA A 27 10.36 -5.14 -7.16
C ALA A 27 9.71 -4.57 -8.44
N GLN A 28 10.37 -3.61 -9.09
CA GLN A 28 9.91 -3.03 -10.35
C GLN A 28 9.92 -4.06 -11.48
N GLU A 29 11.04 -4.75 -11.69
CA GLU A 29 11.12 -5.79 -12.73
C GLU A 29 10.08 -6.87 -12.49
N LEU A 30 9.89 -7.30 -11.25
CA LEU A 30 8.88 -8.29 -10.91
C LEU A 30 7.44 -7.77 -11.12
N GLN A 31 7.18 -6.49 -10.86
CA GLN A 31 5.87 -5.90 -11.15
C GLN A 31 5.62 -5.81 -12.67
N GLU A 32 6.64 -5.46 -13.47
CA GLU A 32 6.58 -5.50 -14.94
C GLU A 32 6.40 -6.93 -15.49
N MET A 33 6.87 -7.93 -14.74
CA MET A 33 6.64 -9.35 -14.99
C MET A 33 5.22 -9.83 -14.63
N GLY A 34 4.40 -8.97 -14.03
CA GLY A 34 3.01 -9.25 -13.69
C GLY A 34 2.77 -9.68 -12.25
N PHE A 35 3.78 -9.60 -11.37
CA PHE A 35 3.59 -9.90 -9.94
C PHE A 35 2.92 -8.72 -9.21
N GLY A 36 1.91 -9.02 -8.39
CA GLY A 36 1.22 -8.01 -7.60
C GLY A 36 2.06 -7.48 -6.44
N ALA A 37 1.69 -6.31 -5.93
CA ALA A 37 2.36 -5.73 -4.75
C ALA A 37 2.21 -6.62 -3.50
N GLU A 38 1.13 -7.40 -3.41
CA GLU A 38 0.90 -8.36 -2.31
C GLU A 38 1.93 -9.49 -2.34
N GLU A 39 2.15 -10.10 -3.50
CA GLU A 39 3.13 -11.18 -3.65
C GLU A 39 4.55 -10.66 -3.47
N LEU A 40 4.85 -9.46 -3.98
CA LEU A 40 6.14 -8.81 -3.75
C LEU A 40 6.36 -8.53 -2.26
N ARG A 41 5.34 -8.06 -1.55
CA ARG A 41 5.38 -7.85 -0.11
C ARG A 41 5.58 -9.16 0.65
N ALA A 42 4.90 -10.23 0.26
CA ALA A 42 5.08 -11.56 0.82
C ALA A 42 6.50 -12.10 0.58
N ALA A 43 7.13 -11.74 -0.53
CA ALA A 43 8.54 -12.00 -0.83
C ALA A 43 9.52 -11.07 -0.09
N GLY A 44 9.01 -10.19 0.79
CA GLY A 44 9.77 -9.29 1.64
C GLY A 44 10.07 -7.93 1.03
N ALA A 45 9.35 -7.50 -0.02
CA ALA A 45 9.53 -6.18 -0.61
C ALA A 45 9.17 -5.09 0.41
N SER A 46 10.00 -4.06 0.47
CA SER A 46 9.77 -2.89 1.31
C SER A 46 8.70 -2.02 0.68
N LEU A 47 8.00 -1.22 1.50
CA LEU A 47 7.02 -0.27 0.99
C LEU A 47 7.63 0.66 -0.07
N SER A 48 8.82 1.20 0.18
CA SER A 48 9.53 2.08 -0.76
C SER A 48 9.94 1.38 -2.07
N GLU A 49 10.11 0.05 -2.05
CA GLU A 49 10.34 -0.72 -3.29
C GLU A 49 9.04 -0.86 -4.09
N LEU A 50 7.91 -1.08 -3.42
CA LEU A 50 6.60 -1.18 -4.07
C LEU A 50 6.16 0.17 -4.64
N THR A 51 6.31 1.26 -3.89
CA THR A 51 6.00 2.61 -4.38
C THR A 51 6.95 3.02 -5.50
N GLY A 52 8.25 2.72 -5.38
CA GLY A 52 9.25 2.95 -6.42
C GLY A 52 8.99 2.14 -7.70
N ALA A 53 8.41 0.95 -7.57
CA ALA A 53 7.95 0.12 -8.68
C ALA A 53 6.66 0.64 -9.34
N GLY A 54 6.03 1.67 -8.77
CA GLY A 54 4.78 2.25 -9.28
C GLY A 54 3.53 1.50 -8.85
N ALA A 55 3.58 0.75 -7.74
CA ALA A 55 2.38 0.13 -7.16
C ALA A 55 1.33 1.17 -6.79
N SER A 56 0.07 0.91 -7.17
CA SER A 56 -1.03 1.80 -6.85
C SER A 56 -1.35 1.72 -5.36
N VAL A 57 -1.98 2.75 -4.80
CA VAL A 57 -2.42 2.73 -3.39
C VAL A 57 -3.37 1.55 -3.09
N ALA A 58 -4.13 1.10 -4.10
CA ALA A 58 -4.98 -0.09 -3.99
C ALA A 58 -4.15 -1.37 -3.85
N ASP A 59 -3.08 -1.51 -4.64
CA ASP A 59 -2.16 -2.65 -4.59
C ASP A 59 -1.42 -2.68 -3.25
N LEU A 60 -0.96 -1.51 -2.77
CA LEU A 60 -0.31 -1.38 -1.46
C LEU A 60 -1.27 -1.76 -0.32
N LYS A 61 -2.55 -1.38 -0.43
CA LYS A 61 -3.57 -1.77 0.55
C LYS A 61 -3.80 -3.28 0.52
N ALA A 62 -3.91 -3.90 -0.66
CA ALA A 62 -4.02 -5.34 -0.81
C ALA A 62 -2.81 -6.06 -0.21
N ALA A 63 -1.61 -5.50 -0.42
CA ALA A 63 -0.36 -5.94 0.19
C ALA A 63 -0.29 -5.75 1.73
N GLY A 64 -1.36 -5.30 2.37
CA GLY A 64 -1.44 -5.14 3.83
C GLY A 64 -0.66 -3.96 4.37
N ILE A 65 -0.36 -2.97 3.53
CA ILE A 65 0.31 -1.74 3.99
C ILE A 65 -0.70 -0.89 4.78
N SER A 66 -0.31 -0.49 5.99
CA SER A 66 -1.12 0.39 6.83
C SER A 66 -1.10 1.84 6.34
N ALA A 67 -2.15 2.61 6.66
CA ALA A 67 -2.21 4.04 6.38
C ALA A 67 -1.01 4.84 6.96
N ILE A 68 -0.42 4.37 8.07
CA ILE A 68 0.81 4.96 8.65
C ILE A 68 1.97 4.91 7.64
N GLY A 69 2.20 3.74 7.03
CA GLY A 69 3.29 3.55 6.07
C GLY A 69 3.06 4.38 4.83
N LEU A 70 1.85 4.34 4.28
CA LEU A 70 1.47 5.15 3.12
C LEU A 70 1.62 6.66 3.38
N LYS A 71 1.24 7.15 4.57
CA LYS A 71 1.43 8.56 4.95
C LYS A 71 2.92 8.93 4.96
N ALA A 72 3.79 8.03 5.42
CA ALA A 72 5.23 8.24 5.41
C ALA A 72 5.82 8.32 3.99
N GLU A 73 5.22 7.60 3.04
CA GLU A 73 5.55 7.68 1.61
C GLU A 73 4.94 8.90 0.90
N GLY A 74 4.19 9.74 1.62
CA GLY A 74 3.56 10.93 1.06
C GLY A 74 2.24 10.68 0.33
N VAL A 75 1.65 9.49 0.45
CA VAL A 75 0.33 9.19 -0.12
C VAL A 75 -0.74 10.05 0.56
N THR A 76 -1.60 10.66 -0.24
CA THR A 76 -2.59 11.60 0.26
C THR A 76 -3.77 10.89 0.91
N LEU A 77 -4.42 11.59 1.86
CA LEU A 77 -5.63 11.10 2.53
C LEU A 77 -6.76 10.79 1.54
N THR A 78 -6.87 11.57 0.48
CA THR A 78 -7.88 11.38 -0.58
C THR A 78 -7.68 10.06 -1.31
N GLU A 79 -6.44 9.71 -1.66
CA GLU A 79 -6.12 8.45 -2.32
C GLU A 79 -6.39 7.25 -1.40
N MET A 80 -6.01 7.37 -0.12
CA MET A 80 -6.32 6.34 0.88
C MET A 80 -7.83 6.14 1.03
N LYS A 81 -8.60 7.23 1.07
CA LYS A 81 -10.06 7.15 1.13
C LYS A 81 -10.63 6.50 -0.13
N ALA A 82 -10.10 6.82 -1.30
CA ALA A 82 -10.55 6.26 -2.58
C ALA A 82 -10.40 4.74 -2.64
N VAL A 83 -9.34 4.19 -2.03
CA VAL A 83 -9.14 2.73 -1.93
C VAL A 83 -9.80 2.10 -0.69
N GLY A 84 -10.53 2.90 0.09
CA GLY A 84 -11.37 2.45 1.19
C GLY A 84 -10.65 2.20 2.51
N TYR A 85 -9.59 2.94 2.84
CA TYR A 85 -9.08 3.00 4.22
C TYR A 85 -10.15 3.58 5.15
N LYS A 86 -10.29 2.99 6.33
CA LYS A 86 -11.28 3.41 7.32
C LYS A 86 -10.76 4.56 8.19
N VAL A 87 -11.68 5.38 8.69
CA VAL A 87 -11.38 6.48 9.62
C VAL A 87 -10.51 6.04 10.80
N LYS A 88 -10.73 4.83 11.33
CA LYS A 88 -9.92 4.26 12.43
C LYS A 88 -8.45 4.08 12.04
N GLU A 89 -8.19 3.59 10.83
CA GLU A 89 -6.83 3.38 10.31
C GLU A 89 -6.14 4.71 10.03
N LEU A 90 -6.89 5.67 9.49
CA LEU A 90 -6.39 7.01 9.21
C LEU A 90 -6.11 7.79 10.51
N LYS A 91 -6.98 7.65 11.53
CA LYS A 91 -6.72 8.17 12.88
C LYS A 91 -5.45 7.57 13.47
N ALA A 92 -5.24 6.26 13.32
CA ALA A 92 -3.99 5.61 13.76
C ALA A 92 -2.76 6.09 12.99
N ALA A 93 -2.92 6.52 11.73
CA ALA A 93 -1.90 7.24 10.95
C ALA A 93 -1.68 8.70 11.38
N GLY A 94 -2.43 9.18 12.37
CA GLY A 94 -2.34 10.54 12.90
C GLY A 94 -2.92 11.59 11.96
N PHE A 95 -3.94 11.25 11.17
CA PHE A 95 -4.77 12.25 10.51
C PHE A 95 -5.73 12.88 11.52
N THR A 96 -5.88 14.19 11.44
CA THR A 96 -6.78 14.97 12.28
C THR A 96 -8.23 14.81 11.80
N PRO A 97 -9.23 15.02 12.68
CA PRO A 97 -10.62 14.93 12.28
C PRO A 97 -10.99 16.00 11.24
N HIS A 98 -10.35 17.17 11.28
CA HIS A 98 -10.52 18.20 10.26
C HIS A 98 -10.03 17.74 8.87
N GLU A 99 -8.85 17.11 8.78
CA GLU A 99 -8.36 16.54 7.51
C GLU A 99 -9.31 15.46 6.97
N LEU A 100 -9.80 14.58 7.86
CA LEU A 100 -10.75 13.54 7.50
C LEU A 100 -12.08 14.13 7.03
N HIS A 101 -12.59 15.14 7.71
CA HIS A 101 -13.79 15.84 7.30
C HIS A 101 -13.63 16.56 5.95
N SER A 102 -12.44 17.13 5.70
CA SER A 102 -12.10 17.80 4.44
C SER A 102 -12.16 16.86 3.22
N VAL A 103 -11.78 15.59 3.40
CA VAL A 103 -11.93 14.56 2.35
C VAL A 103 -13.32 13.93 2.32
N GLY A 104 -14.26 14.41 3.13
CA GLY A 104 -15.67 14.02 3.17
C GLY A 104 -15.99 12.83 4.09
N PHE A 105 -15.23 12.62 5.16
CA PHE A 105 -15.71 11.77 6.27
C PHE A 105 -16.67 12.55 7.15
N GLU A 106 -17.77 11.92 7.53
CA GLU A 106 -18.82 12.61 8.29
C GLU A 106 -18.47 12.67 9.79
N ALA A 107 -19.00 13.69 10.48
CA ALA A 107 -18.77 13.87 11.92
C ALA A 107 -19.17 12.64 12.76
N TYR A 108 -20.21 11.90 12.35
CA TYR A 108 -20.63 10.68 13.05
C TYR A 108 -19.60 9.53 12.88
N GLU A 109 -18.93 9.44 11.73
CA GLU A 109 -17.87 8.44 11.52
C GLU A 109 -16.64 8.75 12.38
N LEU A 110 -16.33 10.03 12.52
CA LEU A 110 -15.21 10.53 13.33
C LEU A 110 -15.46 10.32 14.83
N THR A 111 -16.64 10.68 15.32
CA THR A 111 -17.03 10.41 16.71
C THR A 111 -17.12 8.92 17.01
N SER A 112 -17.52 8.08 16.04
CA SER A 112 -17.56 6.63 16.20
C SER A 112 -16.17 6.00 16.41
N VAL A 113 -15.09 6.65 15.98
CA VAL A 113 -13.71 6.21 16.24
C VAL A 113 -13.07 6.96 17.41
N GLY A 114 -13.87 7.69 18.19
CA GLY A 114 -13.45 8.38 19.40
C GLY A 114 -12.73 9.70 19.14
N PHE A 115 -13.06 10.43 18.07
CA PHE A 115 -12.82 11.87 18.03
C PHE A 115 -13.87 12.59 18.87
N THR A 116 -13.45 13.62 19.59
CA THR A 116 -14.36 14.42 20.42
C THR A 116 -15.03 15.52 19.61
N ALA A 117 -16.21 15.97 20.05
CA ALA A 117 -16.89 17.11 19.44
C ALA A 117 -16.05 18.40 19.48
N ARG A 118 -15.11 18.50 20.43
CA ARG A 118 -14.15 19.60 20.49
C ARG A 118 -13.17 19.53 19.31
N GLU A 119 -12.55 18.38 19.08
CA GLU A 119 -11.61 18.21 17.96
C GLU A 119 -12.27 18.37 16.59
N LEU A 120 -13.59 18.12 16.48
CA LEU A 120 -14.35 18.34 15.25
C LEU A 120 -14.68 19.81 14.97
N LYS A 121 -14.56 20.68 15.97
CA LYS A 121 -14.88 22.11 15.89
C LYS A 121 -13.61 22.99 15.76
N GLU A 122 -12.44 22.42 16.04
CA GLU A 122 -11.13 23.05 15.85
C GLU A 122 -10.67 22.95 14.39
#